data_AF-M1EH45-F1
#
_entry.id   AF-M1EH45-F1
#
_cell.length_a   1.000
_cell.length_b   1.000
_cell.length_c   1.000
_cell.angle_alpha   90.00
_cell.angle_beta   90.00
_cell.angle_gamma   90.00
#
_symmetry.space_group_name_H-M   'P 1'
#
loop_
_entity.id
_entity.type
_entity.pdbx_description
1 polymer ?
#
loop_
_entity_poly.entity_id
_entity_poly.type
_entity_poly.pdbx_seq_one_letter_code
_entity_poly.pdbx_strand_id
1 'polypeptide(L)' 'LNEMSEFKELKSNPHRDFYNVRKVDTHIHAAACMNQKHLLRFIKHTYQTEPDRTVAEKRGRKITLRQVFDSLHMDP' A
#
# COMPACT_ATOMS: atom_id res chain seq x y z
N LEU A 1 -7.96 8.11 38.50
CA LEU A 1 -7.62 9.17 39.48
C LEU A 1 -6.83 10.34 38.87
N ASN A 2 -6.01 10.16 37.81
CA ASN A 2 -5.16 11.23 37.25
C ASN A 2 -5.65 11.87 35.94
N GLU A 3 -6.80 11.46 35.42
CA GLU A 3 -7.31 11.83 34.09
C GLU A 3 -7.39 13.36 33.85
N MET A 4 -7.87 14.13 34.83
CA MET A 4 -7.97 15.60 34.72
C MET A 4 -6.60 16.29 34.69
N SER A 5 -5.62 15.73 35.40
CA SER A 5 -4.25 16.25 35.43
C SER A 5 -3.54 15.97 34.10
N GLU A 6 -3.67 14.75 33.58
CA GLU A 6 -3.13 14.33 32.28
C GLU A 6 -3.74 15.16 31.13
N PHE A 7 -5.05 15.42 31.17
CA PHE A 7 -5.73 16.25 30.17
C PHE A 7 -5.25 17.71 30.19
N LYS A 8 -4.98 18.26 31.38
CA LYS A 8 -4.44 19.61 31.53
C LYS A 8 -3.02 19.71 30.96
N GLU A 9 -2.18 18.71 31.21
CA GLU A 9 -0.83 18.63 30.66
C GLU A 9 -0.82 18.54 29.13
N LEU A 10 -1.68 17.68 28.55
CA LEU A 10 -1.85 17.58 27.09
C LEU A 10 -2.26 18.92 26.47
N LYS A 11 -3.19 19.66 27.09
CA LYS A 11 -3.62 20.99 26.62
C LYS A 11 -2.57 22.08 26.78
N SER A 12 -1.66 21.93 27.75
CA SER A 12 -0.60 22.91 28.01
C SER A 12 0.56 22.85 27.01
N ASN A 13 0.67 21.75 26.24
CA ASN A 13 1.79 21.49 25.35
C ASN A 13 1.37 21.66 23.87
N PRO A 14 1.51 22.87 23.30
CA PRO A 14 1.09 23.13 21.93
C PRO A 14 1.88 22.27 20.95
N HIS A 15 1.23 21.86 19.85
CA HIS A 15 1.81 21.00 18.80
C HIS A 15 2.26 19.60 19.26
N ARG A 16 1.80 19.10 20.42
CA ARG A 16 2.04 17.72 20.87
C ARG A 16 0.76 16.89 21.00
N ASP A 17 -0.24 17.21 20.20
CA ASP A 17 -1.49 16.44 20.12
C ASP A 17 -1.34 15.11 19.36
N PHE A 18 -2.43 14.35 19.35
CA PHE A 18 -2.50 13.05 18.69
C PHE A 18 -2.13 13.09 17.21
N TYR A 19 -2.23 14.20 16.49
CA TYR A 19 -1.85 14.27 15.07
C TYR A 19 -0.38 14.62 14.88
N ASN A 20 0.17 15.45 15.77
CA ASN A 20 1.52 16.00 15.66
C ASN A 20 2.64 15.11 16.24
N VAL A 21 2.33 14.17 17.13
CA VAL A 21 3.35 13.23 17.63
C VAL A 21 3.80 12.25 16.52
N ARG A 22 5.02 11.73 16.60
CA ARG A 22 5.50 10.68 15.67
C ARG A 22 5.04 9.32 16.17
N LYS A 23 4.39 8.55 15.30
CA LYS A 23 3.97 7.16 15.59
C LYS A 23 4.65 6.25 14.59
N VAL A 24 5.09 5.10 15.06
CA VAL A 24 5.75 4.07 14.25
C VAL A 24 4.91 2.81 14.36
N ASP A 25 4.59 2.21 13.21
CA ASP A 25 4.05 0.86 13.18
C ASP A 25 5.22 -0.12 13.36
N THR A 26 5.26 -0.81 14.49
CA THR A 26 6.35 -1.73 14.85
C THR A 26 6.11 -3.15 14.37
N HIS A 27 4.92 -3.47 13.85
CA HIS A 27 4.57 -4.82 13.43
C HIS A 27 3.76 -4.80 12.14
N ILE A 28 4.47 -4.46 11.07
CA ILE A 28 3.92 -4.42 9.72
C ILE A 28 4.67 -5.38 8.80
N HIS A 29 3.93 -6.09 7.95
CA HIS A 29 4.52 -6.89 6.88
C HIS A 29 4.60 -6.05 5.61
N ALA A 30 5.80 -5.91 5.05
CA ALA A 30 6.04 -5.07 3.86
C ALA A 30 5.14 -5.46 2.67
N ALA A 31 4.87 -6.74 2.46
CA ALA A 31 4.00 -7.21 1.38
C ALA A 31 2.53 -6.75 1.53
N ALA A 32 2.08 -6.41 2.74
CA ALA A 32 0.72 -6.01 3.07
C ALA A 32 0.60 -4.52 3.43
N CYS A 33 1.65 -3.72 3.24
CA CYS A 33 1.67 -2.32 3.66
C CYS A 33 0.80 -1.40 2.78
N MET A 34 0.43 -1.86 1.59
CA MET A 34 -0.38 -1.11 0.64
C MET A 34 -1.87 -1.38 0.83
N ASN A 35 -2.68 -0.32 0.78
CA ASN A 35 -4.12 -0.48 0.74
C ASN A 35 -4.59 -1.10 -0.60
N GLN A 36 -5.72 -1.81 -0.56
CA GLN A 36 -6.25 -2.54 -1.71
C GLN A 36 -6.57 -1.63 -2.91
N LYS A 37 -7.13 -0.44 -2.66
CA LYS A 37 -7.50 0.53 -3.70
C LYS A 37 -6.28 1.03 -4.47
N HIS A 38 -5.18 1.29 -3.77
CA HIS A 38 -3.92 1.74 -4.35
C HIS A 38 -3.26 0.63 -5.14
N LEU A 39 -3.19 -0.57 -4.56
CA LEU A 39 -2.64 -1.74 -5.25
C LEU A 39 -3.40 -2.05 -6.54
N LEU A 40 -4.74 -2.06 -6.49
CA LEU A 40 -5.57 -2.30 -7.68
C LEU A 40 -5.39 -1.20 -8.73
N ARG A 41 -5.30 0.06 -8.32
CA ARG A 41 -5.04 1.18 -9.24
C ARG A 41 -3.68 1.04 -9.92
N PHE A 42 -2.66 0.64 -9.17
CA PHE A 42 -1.32 0.39 -9.71
C PHE A 42 -1.36 -0.71 -10.77
N ILE A 43 -1.97 -1.86 -10.44
CA ILE A 43 -2.10 -2.99 -11.37
C ILE A 43 -2.79 -2.57 -12.68
N LYS A 44 -3.92 -1.87 -12.58
CA LYS A 44 -4.67 -1.34 -13.73
C LYS A 44 -3.85 -0.37 -14.57
N HIS A 45 -3.19 0.58 -13.93
CA HIS A 45 -2.39 1.57 -14.61
C HIS A 45 -1.22 0.93 -15.37
N THR A 46 -0.47 0.02 -14.72
CA THR A 46 0.65 -0.68 -15.35
C THR A 46 0.18 -1.54 -16.52
N TYR A 47 -0.99 -2.17 -16.43
CA TYR A 47 -1.56 -2.89 -17.58
C TYR A 47 -1.85 -1.95 -18.76
N GLN A 48 -2.42 -0.77 -18.50
CA GLN A 48 -2.78 0.19 -19.54
C GLN A 48 -1.55 0.83 -20.22
N THR A 49 -0.48 1.08 -19.47
CA THR A 49 0.71 1.78 -19.97
C THR A 49 1.83 0.86 -20.45
N GLU A 50 1.96 -0.33 -19.86
CA GLU A 50 3.04 -1.28 -20.13
C GLU A 50 2.53 -2.73 -20.40
N PRO A 51 1.52 -2.95 -21.25
CA PRO A 51 0.93 -4.28 -21.45
C PRO A 51 1.92 -5.30 -22.01
N ASP A 52 2.87 -4.86 -22.83
CA ASP A 52 3.81 -5.75 -23.52
C ASP A 52 5.12 -5.96 -22.75
N ARG A 53 5.22 -5.41 -21.53
CA ARG A 53 6.36 -5.64 -20.63
C ARG A 53 6.44 -7.13 -20.28
N THR A 54 7.61 -7.73 -20.47
CA THR A 54 7.88 -9.10 -20.01
C THR A 54 7.94 -9.10 -18.48
N VAL A 55 7.06 -9.88 -17.83
CA VAL A 55 6.94 -9.94 -16.37
C VAL A 55 7.27 -11.32 -15.79
N ALA A 56 7.29 -12.35 -16.63
CA ALA A 56 7.63 -13.71 -16.20
C ALA A 56 8.27 -14.50 -17.34
N GLU A 57 8.97 -15.58 -16.98
CA GLU A 57 9.44 -16.59 -17.91
C GLU A 57 8.94 -17.96 -17.45
N LYS A 58 8.28 -18.70 -18.35
CA LYS A 58 7.73 -20.02 -18.06
C LYS A 58 8.17 -20.99 -19.15
N ARG A 59 8.89 -22.04 -18.76
CA ARG A 59 9.41 -23.08 -19.68
C ARG A 59 10.24 -22.47 -20.84
N GLY A 60 11.09 -21.49 -20.55
CA GLY A 60 11.92 -20.81 -21.55
C GLY A 60 11.17 -19.77 -22.41
N ARG A 61 9.85 -19.58 -22.19
CA ARG A 61 9.06 -18.59 -22.92
C ARG A 61 8.81 -17.37 -22.04
N LYS A 62 9.19 -16.20 -22.56
CA LYS A 62 8.86 -14.90 -21.98
C LYS A 62 7.35 -14.64 -22.08
N ILE A 63 6.77 -14.15 -21.00
CA ILE A 63 5.34 -13.84 -20.88
C ILE A 63 5.20 -12.34 -20.59
N THR A 64 4.37 -11.67 -21.39
CA THR A 64 4.04 -10.25 -21.17
C THR A 64 2.94 -10.06 -20.14
N LEU A 65 2.82 -8.86 -19.57
CA LEU A 65 1.75 -8.53 -18.62
C LEU A 65 0.36 -8.79 -19.21
N ARG A 66 0.15 -8.44 -20.48
CA ARG A 66 -1.06 -8.75 -21.25
C ARG A 66 -1.38 -10.24 -21.23
N GLN A 67 -0.40 -11.07 -21.60
CA GLN A 67 -0.56 -12.52 -21.66
C GLN A 67 -0.86 -13.16 -20.30
N VAL A 68 -0.39 -12.56 -19.20
CA VAL A 68 -0.75 -13.00 -17.84
C VAL A 68 -2.25 -12.83 -17.62
N PHE A 69 -2.81 -11.66 -17.90
CA PHE A 69 -4.25 -11.39 -17.73
C PHE A 69 -5.11 -12.24 -18.66
N ASP A 70 -4.70 -12.40 -19.93
CA ASP A 70 -5.38 -13.28 -20.88
C ASP A 70 -5.47 -14.72 -20.33
N SER A 71 -4.38 -15.23 -19.75
CA SER A 71 -4.35 -16.60 -19.19
C SER A 71 -5.23 -16.78 -17.95
N LEU A 72 -5.50 -15.69 -17.23
CA LEU A 72 -6.38 -15.67 -16.06
C LEU A 72 -7.84 -15.38 -16.43
N HIS A 73 -8.14 -15.10 -17.71
CA HIS A 73 -9.45 -14.67 -18.19
C HIS A 73 -9.95 -13.41 -17.45
N MET A 74 -9.06 -12.45 -17.20
CA MET A 74 -9.34 -11.22 -16.47
C MET A 74 -9.27 -10.01 -17.40
N ASP A 75 -10.28 -9.14 -17.32
CA ASP A 75 -10.21 -7.79 -17.89
C ASP A 75 -9.54 -6.87 -16.85
N PRO A 76 -8.53 -6.07 -17.25
CA PRO A 76 -7.80 -5.15 -16.37
C PRO A 76 -8.65 -4.26 -15.45
#